data_AF-A0A822E706-F1
#
_entry.id   AF-A0A822E706-F1
#
_cell.length_a   1.000
_cell.length_b   1.000
_cell.length_c   1.000
_cell.angle_alpha   90.00
_cell.angle_beta   90.00
_cell.angle_gamma   90.00
#
_symmetry.space_group_name_H-M   'P 1'
#
loop_
_entity.id
_entity.type
_entity.pdbx_description
1 polymer ?
#
loop_
_entity_poly.entity_id
_entity_poly.type
_entity_poly.pdbx_seq_one_letter_code
_entity_poly.pdbx_strand_id
1 'polypeptide(L)'
;HFGDSLKHEKWYSINKTDQDHIIEITEHHKIRGVFWERMELNHFPYDVQELSLSMTTPLRTNDIYFIENKQKLSGVNRIIFRDQQSWHLYEHVEFTYEQHREEYSLNYNQIHPVVVCTCHVGRKCGYYIWNAYFLIFLITSAALCTFAIPPSNTQGRLQITCTLLLTSVTFRWVVNKSLP
;
A
#
# COMPACT_ATOMS: atom_id res chain seq x y z
N HIS A 1 -7.57 20.60 6.62
CA HIS A 1 -7.18 21.61 5.60
C HIS A 1 -7.01 20.90 4.26
N PHE A 2 -8.07 20.79 3.48
CA PHE A 2 -8.02 20.28 2.09
C PHE A 2 -8.71 21.31 1.21
N GLY A 3 -7.92 22.19 0.63
CA GLY A 3 -8.39 23.35 -0.10
C GLY A 3 -7.31 23.91 -1.02
N ASP A 4 -6.57 23.02 -1.70
CA ASP A 4 -5.77 23.40 -2.85
C ASP A 4 -6.40 22.75 -4.07
N SER A 5 -6.78 23.57 -5.04
CA SER A 5 -7.36 23.14 -6.32
C SER A 5 -6.47 22.07 -6.96
N LEU A 6 -7.05 20.93 -7.33
CA LEU A 6 -6.37 19.89 -8.08
C LEU A 6 -5.90 20.50 -9.41
N LYS A 7 -4.62 20.85 -9.50
CA LYS A 7 -4.01 21.38 -10.74
C LYS A 7 -3.91 20.24 -11.74
N HIS A 8 -4.68 20.35 -12.83
CA HIS A 8 -4.54 19.54 -14.03
C HIS A 8 -3.79 20.37 -15.08
N GLU A 9 -2.61 19.91 -15.49
CA GLU A 9 -1.89 20.49 -16.62
C GLU A 9 -2.01 19.54 -17.81
N LYS A 10 -2.31 20.10 -19.00
CA LYS A 10 -2.53 19.37 -20.25
C LYS A 10 -1.75 20.01 -21.38
N TRP A 11 -1.04 19.21 -22.18
CA TRP A 11 -0.34 19.68 -23.38
C TRP A 11 -0.27 18.60 -24.46
N TYR A 12 0.03 19.03 -25.69
CA TYR A 12 0.04 18.19 -26.87
C TYR A 12 1.42 18.17 -27.53
N SER A 13 1.83 17.04 -28.10
CA SER A 13 2.98 16.93 -28.98
C SER A 13 2.60 16.19 -30.25
N ILE A 14 3.17 16.61 -31.38
CA ILE A 14 2.95 15.98 -32.69
C ILE A 14 4.31 15.49 -33.17
N ASN A 15 4.41 14.18 -33.38
CA ASN A 15 5.57 13.57 -34.01
C ASN A 15 5.17 13.13 -35.42
N LYS A 16 6.00 13.51 -36.40
CA LYS A 16 5.85 13.05 -37.79
C LYS A 16 7.01 12.12 -38.09
N THR A 17 6.68 10.89 -38.43
CA THR A 17 7.68 9.91 -38.85
C THR A 17 7.74 9.92 -40.38
N ASP A 18 8.81 10.48 -40.94
CA ASP A 18 8.95 10.71 -42.38
C ASP A 18 8.92 9.43 -43.24
N GLN A 19 9.11 8.26 -42.62
CA GLN A 19 9.18 6.97 -43.34
C GLN A 19 7.82 6.32 -43.58
N ASP A 20 6.81 6.58 -42.74
CA ASP A 20 5.52 5.85 -42.80
C ASP A 20 4.30 6.75 -43.07
N HIS A 21 4.49 8.06 -43.24
CA HIS A 21 3.39 9.06 -43.30
C HIS A 21 2.43 8.98 -42.09
N ILE A 22 2.84 8.35 -40.99
CA ILE A 22 2.06 8.26 -39.75
C ILE A 22 2.27 9.56 -38.96
N ILE A 23 1.15 10.21 -38.64
CA ILE A 23 1.12 11.36 -37.73
C ILE A 23 0.75 10.83 -36.35
N GLU A 24 1.69 10.87 -35.41
CA GLU A 24 1.44 10.52 -34.02
C GLU A 24 1.10 11.79 -33.24
N ILE A 25 -0.06 11.79 -32.57
CA ILE A 25 -0.50 12.85 -31.68
C ILE A 25 -0.44 12.31 -30.26
N THR A 26 0.37 12.93 -29.41
CA THR A 26 0.46 12.58 -27.98
C THR A 26 -0.21 13.65 -27.14
N GLU A 27 -1.13 13.22 -26.27
CA GLU A 27 -1.76 14.05 -25.25
C GLU A 27 -1.12 13.74 -23.89
N HIS A 28 -0.62 14.76 -23.20
CA HIS A 28 0.07 14.60 -21.91
C HIS A 28 -0.77 15.19 -20.78
N HIS A 29 -0.84 14.47 -19.67
CA HIS A 29 -1.60 14.85 -18.48
C HIS A 29 -0.72 14.82 -17.24
N LYS A 30 -0.81 15.88 -16.44
CA LYS A 30 -0.29 15.90 -15.07
C LYS A 30 -1.45 16.10 -14.11
N ILE A 31 -1.68 15.08 -13.29
CA ILE A 31 -2.84 14.99 -12.40
C ILE A 31 -2.34 14.84 -10.97
N ARG A 32 -2.98 15.53 -10.04
CA ARG A 32 -2.83 15.33 -8.60
C ARG A 32 -4.16 14.80 -8.07
N GLY A 33 -4.12 13.75 -7.27
CA GLY A 33 -5.30 13.13 -6.69
C GLY A 33 -4.99 12.49 -5.34
N VAL A 34 -6.04 12.14 -4.61
CA VAL A 34 -5.97 11.29 -3.42
C VAL A 34 -6.72 10.01 -3.76
N PHE A 35 -6.05 8.89 -3.58
CA PHE A 35 -6.60 7.56 -3.86
C PHE A 35 -6.66 6.77 -2.57
N TRP A 36 -7.51 5.75 -2.56
CA TRP A 36 -7.67 4.85 -1.43
C TRP A 36 -7.44 3.42 -1.91
N GLU A 37 -6.72 2.66 -1.09
CA GLU A 37 -6.39 1.26 -1.31
C GLU A 37 -6.59 0.53 0.03
N ARG A 38 -7.02 -0.74 -0.04
CA ARG A 38 -7.13 -1.57 1.17
C ARG A 38 -5.82 -2.33 1.35
N MET A 39 -5.27 -2.29 2.56
CA MET A 39 -4.00 -2.97 2.87
C MET A 39 -4.23 -4.40 3.37
N GLU A 40 -3.44 -5.35 2.89
CA GLU A 40 -3.46 -6.74 3.33
C GLU A 40 -2.50 -6.99 4.51
N LEU A 41 -3.02 -7.17 5.73
CA LEU A 41 -2.20 -7.26 6.94
C LEU A 41 -1.88 -8.70 7.40
N ASN A 42 -2.10 -9.71 6.55
CA ASN A 42 -1.94 -11.12 6.92
C ASN A 42 -0.50 -11.48 7.34
N HIS A 43 0.50 -10.84 6.72
CA HIS A 43 1.92 -11.08 6.97
C HIS A 43 2.59 -9.90 7.70
N PHE A 44 1.80 -9.08 8.37
CA PHE A 44 2.32 -7.95 9.13
C PHE A 44 3.36 -8.40 10.18
N PRO A 45 4.48 -7.67 10.39
CA PRO A 45 4.91 -6.43 9.72
C PRO A 45 5.86 -6.66 8.52
N TYR A 46 5.99 -7.90 8.05
CA TYR A 46 6.85 -8.28 6.92
C TYR A 46 6.03 -8.33 5.62
N ASP A 47 5.12 -7.38 5.48
CA ASP A 47 4.21 -7.25 4.35
C ASP A 47 4.80 -6.39 3.23
N VAL A 48 4.49 -6.80 2.00
CA VAL A 48 4.60 -5.99 0.79
C VAL A 48 3.19 -5.70 0.32
N GLN A 49 2.93 -4.45 -0.04
CA GLN A 49 1.61 -3.93 -0.37
C GLN A 49 1.62 -3.44 -1.81
N GLU A 50 0.54 -3.75 -2.51
CA GLU A 50 0.30 -3.35 -3.90
C GLU A 50 -0.58 -2.11 -3.90
N LEU A 51 -0.04 -0.99 -4.38
CA LEU A 51 -0.80 0.25 -4.53
C LEU A 51 -1.15 0.42 -6.00
N SER A 52 -2.43 0.26 -6.32
CA SER A 52 -2.91 0.19 -7.70
C SER A 52 -3.71 1.42 -8.10
N LEU A 53 -3.49 1.89 -9.32
CA LEU A 53 -4.30 2.92 -9.95
C LEU A 53 -4.94 2.36 -11.21
N SER A 54 -6.27 2.26 -11.19
CA SER A 54 -7.06 1.84 -12.35
C SER A 54 -7.50 3.05 -13.18
N MET A 55 -7.28 2.98 -14.48
CA MET A 55 -7.69 3.97 -15.47
C MET A 55 -8.60 3.31 -16.50
N THR A 56 -9.69 3.98 -16.86
CA THR A 56 -10.69 3.46 -17.79
C THR A 56 -11.21 4.58 -18.70
N THR A 57 -11.99 4.20 -19.70
CA THR A 57 -12.63 5.08 -20.68
C THR A 57 -14.11 4.73 -20.80
N PRO A 58 -14.99 5.72 -21.06
CA PRO A 58 -16.41 5.46 -21.34
C PRO A 58 -16.62 4.71 -22.68
N LEU A 59 -15.58 4.61 -23.52
CA LEU A 59 -15.64 3.88 -24.79
C LEU A 59 -15.52 2.37 -24.58
N ARG A 60 -16.01 1.59 -25.56
CA ARG A 60 -16.00 0.14 -25.49
C ARG A 60 -14.69 -0.44 -26.00
N THR A 61 -14.42 -1.68 -25.59
CA THR A 61 -13.19 -2.40 -25.97
C THR A 61 -13.07 -2.65 -27.48
N ASN A 62 -14.17 -2.63 -28.22
CA ASN A 62 -14.13 -2.73 -29.69
C ASN A 62 -13.69 -1.42 -30.37
N ASP A 63 -13.87 -0.28 -29.71
CA ASP A 63 -13.61 1.04 -30.27
C ASP A 63 -12.19 1.52 -29.90
N ILE A 64 -11.71 1.11 -28.71
CA ILE A 64 -10.41 1.51 -28.18
C ILE A 64 -9.78 0.39 -27.36
N TYR A 65 -8.46 0.32 -27.41
CA TYR A 65 -7.65 -0.58 -26.60
C TYR A 65 -6.44 0.18 -26.06
N PHE A 66 -6.01 -0.17 -24.85
CA PHE A 66 -4.82 0.39 -24.25
C PHE A 66 -3.62 -0.50 -24.55
N ILE A 67 -2.48 0.11 -24.84
CA ILE A 67 -1.21 -0.59 -25.06
C ILE A 67 -0.16 0.07 -24.18
N GLU A 68 0.63 -0.75 -23.49
CA GLU A 68 1.80 -0.26 -22.77
C GLU A 68 2.88 0.25 -23.73
N ASN A 69 3.44 1.42 -23.43
CA ASN A 69 4.57 1.94 -24.19
C ASN A 69 5.87 1.24 -23.77
N LYS A 70 6.37 0.33 -24.62
CA LYS A 70 7.61 -0.41 -24.37
C LYS A 70 8.90 0.42 -24.54
N GLN A 71 8.83 1.58 -25.17
CA GLN A 71 10.00 2.45 -25.39
C GLN A 71 10.32 3.30 -24.17
N LYS A 72 9.32 3.61 -23.35
CA LYS A 72 9.45 4.41 -22.14
C LYS A 72 8.78 3.72 -20.98
N LEU A 73 9.59 3.07 -20.15
CA LEU A 73 9.14 2.37 -18.96
C LEU A 73 8.45 3.34 -17.97
N SER A 74 7.36 2.87 -17.39
CA SER A 74 6.70 3.52 -16.25
C SER A 74 7.63 3.50 -15.05
N GLY A 75 7.70 4.60 -14.31
CA GLY A 75 8.60 4.73 -13.16
C GLY A 75 7.99 5.57 -12.05
N VAL A 76 8.48 5.34 -10.82
CA VAL A 76 8.08 6.08 -9.63
C VAL A 76 9.20 6.97 -9.13
N ASN A 77 8.85 8.18 -8.69
CA ASN A 77 9.82 9.08 -8.09
C ASN A 77 9.97 8.79 -6.59
N ARG A 78 11.07 8.12 -6.24
CA ARG A 78 11.38 7.74 -4.86
C ARG A 78 11.83 8.91 -3.99
N ILE A 79 12.35 9.99 -4.57
CA ILE A 79 12.89 11.14 -3.82
C ILE A 79 11.76 11.92 -3.14
N ILE A 80 10.62 12.06 -3.82
CA ILE A 80 9.46 12.81 -3.31
C ILE A 80 8.51 11.95 -2.45
N PHE A 81 8.83 10.66 -2.26
CA PHE A 81 8.00 9.78 -1.45
C PHE A 81 8.07 10.19 0.01
N ARG A 82 6.93 10.60 0.59
CA ARG A 82 6.88 11.21 1.93
C ARG A 82 7.13 10.19 3.06
N ASP A 83 6.61 8.98 2.90
CA ASP A 83 6.59 7.98 3.97
C ASP A 83 7.75 6.97 3.89
N GLN A 84 8.90 7.42 3.37
CA GLN A 84 10.14 6.61 3.33
C GLN A 84 10.58 6.11 4.70
N GLN A 85 10.14 6.74 5.80
CA GLN A 85 10.47 6.31 7.15
C GLN A 85 9.79 4.99 7.54
N SER A 86 8.58 4.75 7.04
CA SER A 86 7.77 3.57 7.35
C SER A 86 7.77 2.54 6.22
N TRP A 87 7.99 2.99 4.99
CA TRP A 87 7.84 2.20 3.78
C TRP A 87 9.08 2.26 2.89
N HIS A 88 9.32 1.18 2.16
CA HIS A 88 10.30 1.08 1.10
C HIS A 88 9.56 0.99 -0.23
N LEU A 89 9.66 2.05 -1.04
CA LEU A 89 9.08 2.08 -2.39
C LEU A 89 10.01 1.38 -3.37
N TYR A 90 9.50 0.33 -4.03
CA TYR A 90 10.18 -0.37 -5.11
C TYR A 90 10.15 0.49 -6.39
N GLU A 91 11.12 0.31 -7.28
CA GLU A 91 11.31 1.17 -8.45
C GLU A 91 10.40 0.80 -9.64
N HIS A 92 10.01 -0.47 -9.73
CA HIS A 92 9.21 -0.97 -10.83
C HIS A 92 7.74 -0.58 -10.66
N VAL A 93 7.10 -0.35 -11.81
CA VAL A 93 5.64 -0.22 -11.92
C VAL A 93 5.18 -1.33 -12.83
N GLU A 94 4.22 -2.10 -12.36
CA GLU A 94 3.57 -3.14 -13.14
C GLU A 94 2.37 -2.55 -13.90
N PHE A 95 2.19 -3.00 -15.13
CA PHE A 95 1.11 -2.59 -16.00
C PHE A 95 0.27 -3.82 -16.34
N THR A 96 -0.99 -3.80 -15.94
CA THR A 96 -1.94 -4.88 -16.21
C THR A 96 -3.10 -4.34 -17.04
N TYR A 97 -3.43 -5.06 -18.10
CA TYR A 97 -4.62 -4.79 -18.90
C TYR A 97 -5.77 -5.68 -18.43
N GLU A 98 -6.90 -5.05 -18.14
CA GLU A 98 -8.12 -5.70 -17.68
C GLU A 98 -9.32 -5.29 -18.53
N GLN A 99 -10.37 -6.09 -18.49
CA GLN A 99 -11.66 -5.77 -19.11
C GLN A 99 -12.71 -5.69 -18.02
N HIS A 100 -13.33 -4.53 -17.86
CA HIS A 100 -14.40 -4.32 -16.89
C HIS A 100 -15.75 -4.36 -17.56
N ARG A 101 -16.64 -5.22 -17.06
CA ARG A 101 -18.04 -5.28 -17.49
C ARG A 101 -18.87 -4.44 -16.53
N GLU A 102 -19.62 -3.47 -17.06
CA GLU A 102 -20.58 -2.73 -16.25
C GLU A 102 -21.74 -3.63 -15.81
N GLU A 103 -21.85 -3.89 -14.51
CA GLU A 103 -22.94 -4.70 -13.94
C GLU A 103 -24.20 -3.89 -13.58
N TYR A 104 -24.07 -2.56 -13.46
CA TYR A 104 -25.11 -1.69 -12.90
C TYR A 104 -25.73 -0.67 -13.88
N SER A 105 -25.32 -0.65 -15.15
CA SER A 105 -25.89 0.26 -16.14
C SER A 105 -27.05 -0.40 -16.92
N LEU A 106 -28.02 0.42 -17.37
CA LEU A 106 -29.17 -0.03 -18.16
C LEU A 106 -28.77 -0.76 -19.46
N ASN A 107 -27.51 -0.62 -19.88
CA ASN A 107 -26.91 -1.30 -21.03
C ASN A 107 -26.04 -2.48 -20.56
N TYR A 108 -26.70 -3.56 -20.12
CA TYR A 108 -26.17 -4.78 -19.49
C TYR A 108 -25.11 -5.62 -20.23
N ASN A 109 -24.36 -5.07 -21.18
CA ASN A 109 -23.33 -5.84 -21.89
C ASN A 109 -22.18 -4.99 -22.45
N GLN A 110 -21.90 -3.82 -21.87
CA GLN A 110 -20.76 -3.01 -22.31
C GLN A 110 -19.49 -3.43 -21.56
N ILE A 111 -18.43 -3.70 -22.32
CA ILE A 111 -17.11 -4.08 -21.82
C ILE A 111 -16.17 -2.92 -22.10
N HIS A 112 -15.60 -2.35 -21.04
CA HIS A 112 -14.68 -1.22 -21.10
C HIS A 112 -13.26 -1.71 -20.84
N PRO A 113 -12.28 -1.21 -21.63
CA PRO A 113 -10.89 -1.53 -21.38
C PRO A 113 -10.42 -0.77 -20.13
N VAL A 114 -9.73 -1.48 -19.24
CA VAL A 114 -9.16 -0.93 -18.01
C VAL A 114 -7.67 -1.19 -18.01
N VAL A 115 -6.91 -0.21 -17.55
CA VAL A 115 -5.48 -0.34 -17.29
C VAL A 115 -5.27 -0.17 -15.81
N VAL A 116 -4.52 -1.08 -15.21
CA VAL A 116 -4.10 -1.00 -13.81
C VAL A 116 -2.60 -0.80 -13.77
N CYS A 117 -2.18 0.30 -13.15
CA CYS A 117 -0.79 0.57 -12.87
C CYS A 117 -0.53 0.31 -11.39
N THR A 118 0.32 -0.65 -11.06
CA THR A 118 0.58 -1.09 -9.68
C THR A 118 2.01 -0.76 -9.29
N CYS A 119 2.19 -0.15 -8.12
CA CYS A 119 3.50 0.00 -7.50
C CYS A 119 3.55 -0.76 -6.18
N HIS A 120 4.73 -1.30 -5.87
CA HIS A 120 4.93 -2.10 -4.67
C HIS A 120 5.59 -1.27 -3.57
N VAL A 121 5.11 -1.42 -2.34
CA VAL A 121 5.72 -0.83 -1.14
C VAL A 121 5.93 -1.89 -0.06
N GLY A 122 7.16 -2.04 0.42
CA GLY A 122 7.51 -2.93 1.53
C GLY A 122 7.51 -2.20 2.86
N ARG A 123 6.96 -2.78 3.92
CA ARG A 123 6.99 -2.16 5.26
C ARG A 123 8.39 -2.27 5.88
N LYS A 124 8.84 -1.21 6.54
CA LYS A 124 10.05 -1.26 7.38
C LYS A 124 9.71 -1.90 8.73
N CYS A 125 9.83 -3.22 8.80
CA CYS A 125 9.45 -4.03 9.96
C CYS A 125 10.26 -3.74 11.24
N GLY A 126 11.47 -3.17 11.13
CA GLY A 126 12.40 -3.00 12.25
C GLY A 126 11.81 -2.29 13.46
N TYR A 127 10.99 -1.26 13.24
CA TYR A 127 10.31 -0.54 14.33
C TYR A 127 9.39 -1.47 15.14
N TYR A 128 8.61 -2.32 14.47
CA TYR A 128 7.66 -3.23 15.12
C TYR A 128 8.38 -4.38 15.82
N ILE A 129 9.49 -4.88 15.24
CA ILE A 129 10.30 -5.92 15.89
C ILE A 129 10.81 -5.43 17.25
N TRP A 130 11.41 -4.24 17.30
CA TRP A 130 12.00 -3.71 18.52
C TRP A 130 10.96 -3.21 19.54
N ASN A 131 9.91 -2.52 19.10
CA ASN A 131 8.98 -1.86 20.01
C ASN A 131 7.74 -2.70 20.34
N ALA A 132 7.42 -3.73 19.55
CA ALA A 132 6.29 -4.61 19.81
C ALA A 132 6.76 -6.02 20.19
N TYR A 133 7.39 -6.74 19.26
CA TYR A 133 7.71 -8.16 19.42
C TYR A 133 8.76 -8.42 20.51
N PHE A 134 9.81 -7.60 20.57
CA PHE A 134 10.87 -7.76 21.58
C PHE A 134 10.35 -7.50 23.00
N LEU A 135 9.51 -6.47 23.19
CA LEU A 135 8.95 -6.16 24.52
C LEU A 135 7.96 -7.22 25.01
N ILE A 136 7.09 -7.75 24.15
CA ILE A 136 6.20 -8.86 24.56
C ILE A 136 7.00 -10.12 24.86
N PHE A 137 8.08 -10.39 24.12
CA PHE A 137 9.00 -11.48 24.42
C PHE A 137 9.62 -11.33 25.82
N LEU A 138 10.08 -10.13 26.20
CA LEU A 138 10.59 -9.88 27.55
C LEU A 138 9.52 -10.10 28.63
N ILE A 139 8.30 -9.57 28.44
CA ILE A 139 7.19 -9.74 29.40
C ILE A 139 6.84 -11.23 29.58
N THR A 140 6.74 -11.98 28.49
CA THR A 140 6.46 -13.42 28.53
C THR A 140 7.60 -14.23 29.14
N SER A 141 8.86 -13.86 28.87
CA SER A 141 10.02 -14.49 29.51
C SER A 141 10.06 -14.25 31.03
N ALA A 142 9.69 -13.05 31.47
CA ALA A 142 9.58 -12.72 32.89
C ALA A 142 8.46 -13.52 33.57
N ALA A 143 7.40 -13.86 32.84
CA ALA A 143 6.35 -14.75 33.34
C ALA A 143 6.90 -16.15 33.62
N LEU A 144 7.85 -16.67 32.84
CA LEU A 144 8.51 -17.95 33.10
C LEU A 144 9.40 -17.90 34.36
N CYS A 145 9.99 -16.73 34.70
CA CYS A 145 10.75 -16.57 35.93
C CYS A 145 9.92 -16.80 37.20
N THR A 146 8.58 -16.71 37.13
CA THR A 146 7.70 -17.00 38.27
C THR A 146 7.81 -18.45 38.76
N PHE A 147 8.26 -19.38 37.90
CA PHE A 147 8.51 -20.78 38.27
C PHE A 147 9.79 -20.97 39.09
N ALA A 148 10.74 -20.03 39.02
CA ALA A 148 11.95 -20.08 39.83
C ALA A 148 11.70 -19.69 41.30
N ILE A 149 10.54 -19.11 41.60
CA ILE A 149 10.19 -18.68 42.96
C ILE A 149 9.63 -19.88 43.74
N PRO A 150 10.17 -20.19 44.94
CA PRO A 150 9.69 -21.29 45.76
C PRO A 150 8.18 -21.20 46.04
N PRO A 151 7.45 -22.32 46.07
CA PRO A 151 6.01 -22.34 46.31
C PRO A 151 5.63 -21.89 47.72
N SER A 152 6.59 -21.85 48.66
CA SER A 152 6.38 -21.33 50.01
C SER A 152 6.12 -19.82 50.06
N ASN A 153 6.57 -19.05 49.07
CA ASN A 153 6.34 -17.61 48.99
C ASN A 153 5.18 -17.28 48.04
N THR A 154 3.95 -17.64 48.44
CA THR A 154 2.72 -17.42 47.66
C THR A 154 2.49 -15.93 47.37
N GLN A 155 2.79 -15.05 48.34
CA GLN A 155 2.59 -13.61 48.19
C GLN A 155 3.44 -13.02 47.05
N GLY A 156 4.73 -13.37 46.99
CA GLY A 156 5.62 -12.90 45.93
C GLY A 156 5.20 -13.38 44.54
N ARG A 157 4.75 -14.65 44.43
CA ARG A 157 4.24 -15.21 43.16
C ARG A 157 2.97 -14.51 42.68
N LEU A 158 2.02 -14.27 43.59
CA LEU A 158 0.76 -13.61 43.25
C LEU A 158 0.99 -12.16 42.82
N GLN A 159 1.85 -11.42 43.54
CA GLN A 159 2.18 -10.05 43.21
C GLN A 159 2.80 -9.93 41.80
N ILE A 160 3.83 -10.72 41.50
CA ILE A 160 4.52 -10.69 40.19
C ILE A 160 3.54 -11.09 39.06
N THR A 161 2.70 -12.10 39.29
CA THR A 161 1.71 -12.55 38.29
C THR A 161 0.69 -11.45 37.98
N CYS A 162 0.13 -10.80 39.02
CA CYS A 162 -0.79 -9.69 38.84
C CYS A 162 -0.13 -8.49 38.13
N THR A 163 1.11 -8.16 38.48
CA THR A 163 1.87 -7.10 37.81
C THR A 163 2.10 -7.41 36.34
N LEU A 164 2.58 -8.62 36.01
CA LEU A 164 2.81 -9.03 34.61
C LEU A 164 1.53 -9.07 33.78
N LEU A 165 0.42 -9.51 34.37
CA LEU A 165 -0.89 -9.46 33.73
C LEU A 165 -1.29 -8.02 33.38
N LEU A 166 -1.17 -7.10 34.35
CA LEU A 166 -1.48 -5.69 34.13
C LEU A 166 -0.56 -5.09 33.07
N THR A 167 0.75 -5.33 33.16
CA THR A 167 1.74 -4.88 32.18
C THR A 167 1.41 -5.40 30.77
N SER A 168 1.03 -6.68 30.63
CA SER A 168 0.65 -7.26 29.34
C SER A 168 -0.62 -6.62 28.76
N VAL A 169 -1.63 -6.34 29.59
CA VAL A 169 -2.87 -5.68 29.15
C VAL A 169 -2.61 -4.25 28.73
N THR A 170 -1.85 -3.49 29.53
CA THR A 170 -1.45 -2.12 29.19
C THR A 170 -0.63 -2.10 27.91
N PHE A 171 0.33 -3.02 27.78
CA PHE A 171 1.15 -3.13 26.58
C PHE A 171 0.32 -3.42 25.32
N ARG A 172 -0.59 -4.40 25.40
CA ARG A 172 -1.53 -4.70 24.31
C ARG A 172 -2.32 -3.47 23.89
N TRP A 173 -2.78 -2.66 24.84
CA TRP A 173 -3.53 -1.43 24.53
C TRP A 173 -2.67 -0.38 23.83
N VAL A 174 -1.42 -0.18 24.26
CA VAL A 174 -0.49 0.76 23.62
C VAL A 174 -0.12 0.32 22.20
N VAL A 175 0.15 -0.97 22.02
CA VAL A 175 0.49 -1.53 20.70
C VAL A 175 -0.69 -1.42 19.75
N ASN A 176 -1.91 -1.73 20.20
CA ASN A 176 -3.12 -1.59 19.37
C ASN A 176 -3.40 -0.16 18.90
N LYS A 177 -2.88 0.87 19.58
CA LYS A 177 -2.96 2.27 19.12
C LYS A 177 -1.92 2.64 18.08
N SER A 178 -0.84 1.87 18.01
CA SER A 178 0.32 2.12 17.16
C SER A 178 0.32 1.26 15.90
N LEU A 179 -0.53 0.22 15.88
CA LEU A 179 -0.78 -0.62 14.73
C LEU A 179 -1.91 -0.01 13.87
N PRO A 180 -1.79 -0.12 12.54
CA PRO A 180 -2.85 0.28 11.61
C PRO A 180 -4.08 -0.62 11.70
#